data_AF-A0A3N6P932-F1
#
_entry.id   AF-A0A3N6P932-F1
#
_cell.length_a   1.000
_cell.length_b   1.000
_cell.length_c   1.000
_cell.angle_alpha   90.00
_cell.angle_beta   90.00
_cell.angle_gamma   90.00
#
_symmetry.space_group_name_H-M   'P 1'
#
loop_
_entity.id
_entity.type
_entity.pdbx_description
1 polymer ?
#
loop_
_entity_poly.entity_id
_entity_poly.type
_entity_poly.pdbx_seq_one_letter_code
_entity_poly.pdbx_strand_id
1 'polypeptide(L)'
;MRILFTIAHFFNPEGSGKHGSLRKDPQTRRIALTTCLTALRALYAKSQYIIDISRHQAIPANQNHGHDIDIIVCTTKGLHLLSQIPLPSNFLMHHSTNVEPMLLGFECQEVMKSCLGKYDYYCYLEDDLILHDPWLFVKLNWFNHHTGNGNLLQANRYEISPLGAIPKAYIDGDLKPEITAKFQNIREQYQLKGKIMEKVIAFHRTLNPHSGCYFLNAEQMKKWASKPYFLDRDTSFIGPLESAATLGIMRTFKIYKPAAADASFLEIQHFGTTFLSLIDNQITLIQEQAPAKEKTQSEGTNKVEKQVKTETNPEKNEE
;
A
#
# COMPACT_ATOMS: atom_id res chain seq x y z
N MET A 1 21.62 6.42 -2.69
CA MET A 1 21.41 4.96 -2.71
C MET A 1 21.13 4.50 -4.13
N ARG A 2 21.38 3.22 -4.40
CA ARG A 2 21.07 2.53 -5.66
C ARG A 2 19.81 1.68 -5.46
N ILE A 3 18.82 1.87 -6.31
CA ILE A 3 17.50 1.22 -6.18
C ILE A 3 17.18 0.50 -7.47
N LEU A 4 16.87 -0.79 -7.37
CA LEU A 4 16.36 -1.58 -8.48
C LEU A 4 14.85 -1.74 -8.36
N PHE A 5 14.12 -1.24 -9.34
CA PHE A 5 12.71 -1.54 -9.54
C PHE A 5 12.56 -2.61 -10.62
N THR A 6 11.82 -3.66 -10.31
CA THR A 6 11.36 -4.67 -11.26
C THR A 6 9.85 -4.59 -11.38
N ILE A 7 9.34 -4.55 -12.60
CA ILE A 7 7.91 -4.37 -12.90
C ILE A 7 7.46 -5.51 -13.80
N ALA A 8 6.43 -6.25 -13.39
CA ALA A 8 5.78 -7.23 -14.26
C ALA A 8 4.76 -6.52 -15.16
N HIS A 9 4.95 -6.59 -16.47
CA HIS A 9 4.03 -6.00 -17.44
C HIS A 9 3.58 -7.02 -18.49
N PHE A 10 2.27 -7.18 -18.60
CA PHE A 10 1.63 -8.04 -19.59
C PHE A 10 0.38 -7.37 -20.15
N PHE A 11 0.20 -7.46 -21.47
CA PHE A 11 -1.02 -7.01 -22.13
C PHE A 11 -1.32 -7.89 -23.34
N ASN A 12 -2.51 -8.50 -23.35
CA ASN A 12 -3.00 -9.29 -24.47
C ASN A 12 -4.41 -8.84 -24.86
N PRO A 13 -4.57 -8.06 -25.96
CA PRO A 13 -5.88 -7.55 -26.38
C PRO A 13 -6.82 -8.65 -26.90
N GLU A 14 -6.28 -9.82 -27.25
CA GLU A 14 -7.04 -11.00 -27.70
C GLU A 14 -7.40 -11.96 -26.56
N GLY A 15 -6.96 -11.65 -25.33
CA GLY A 15 -7.24 -12.47 -24.17
C GLY A 15 -8.71 -12.45 -23.76
N SER A 16 -9.13 -13.50 -23.04
CA SER A 16 -10.43 -13.56 -22.39
C SER A 16 -10.23 -13.67 -20.87
N GLY A 17 -10.84 -12.78 -20.08
CA GLY A 17 -10.75 -12.85 -18.62
C GLY A 17 -11.14 -11.55 -17.91
N LYS A 18 -11.00 -11.58 -16.57
CA LYS A 18 -11.41 -10.47 -15.69
C LYS A 18 -10.32 -9.42 -15.46
N HIS A 19 -9.05 -9.74 -15.73
CA HIS A 19 -7.93 -8.83 -15.52
C HIS A 19 -7.90 -7.69 -16.56
N GLY A 20 -7.50 -6.49 -16.12
CA GLY A 20 -7.40 -5.31 -16.99
C GLY A 20 -6.44 -5.49 -18.17
N SER A 21 -5.44 -6.36 -18.04
CA SER A 21 -4.46 -6.72 -19.08
C SER A 21 -5.04 -7.51 -20.25
N LEU A 22 -6.29 -7.98 -20.14
CA LEU A 22 -7.00 -8.76 -21.17
C LEU A 22 -8.10 -7.95 -21.86
N ARG A 23 -8.21 -6.65 -21.55
CA ARG A 23 -9.17 -5.75 -22.22
C ARG A 23 -8.66 -5.40 -23.62
N LYS A 24 -9.59 -5.25 -24.57
CA LYS A 24 -9.28 -4.89 -25.96
C LYS A 24 -8.61 -3.51 -26.07
N ASP A 25 -9.08 -2.54 -25.27
CA ASP A 25 -8.56 -1.16 -25.32
C ASP A 25 -7.26 -1.03 -24.49
N PRO A 26 -6.10 -0.75 -25.13
CA PRO A 26 -4.83 -0.60 -24.42
C PRO A 26 -4.71 0.70 -23.63
N GLN A 27 -5.59 1.69 -23.84
CA GLN A 27 -5.39 3.05 -23.31
C GLN A 27 -5.24 3.08 -21.79
N THR A 28 -6.14 2.41 -21.09
CA THR A 28 -6.12 2.36 -19.61
C THR A 28 -4.80 1.77 -19.10
N ARG A 29 -4.36 0.63 -19.65
CA ARG A 29 -3.11 -0.03 -19.21
C ARG A 29 -1.87 0.79 -19.58
N ARG A 30 -1.89 1.45 -20.75
CA ARG A 30 -0.83 2.36 -21.19
C ARG A 30 -0.69 3.55 -20.25
N ILE A 31 -1.81 4.17 -19.84
CA ILE A 31 -1.80 5.30 -18.89
C ILE A 31 -1.27 4.84 -17.53
N ALA A 32 -1.75 3.70 -17.01
CA ALA A 32 -1.31 3.16 -15.74
C ALA A 32 0.22 2.94 -15.71
N LEU A 33 0.75 2.21 -16.70
CA LEU A 33 2.19 1.93 -16.80
C LEU A 33 3.02 3.20 -17.01
N THR A 34 2.57 4.11 -17.88
CA THR A 34 3.28 5.40 -18.10
C THR A 34 3.34 6.21 -16.81
N THR A 35 2.24 6.23 -16.04
CA THR A 35 2.15 6.96 -14.77
C THR A 35 3.04 6.32 -13.70
N CYS A 36 3.02 4.99 -13.57
CA CYS A 36 3.91 4.23 -12.69
C CYS A 36 5.39 4.57 -12.98
N LEU A 37 5.82 4.41 -14.24
CA LEU A 37 7.19 4.66 -14.69
C LEU A 37 7.62 6.12 -14.46
N THR A 38 6.75 7.07 -14.79
CA THR A 38 7.01 8.50 -14.62
C THR A 38 7.15 8.86 -13.14
N ALA A 39 6.28 8.35 -12.28
CA ALA A 39 6.34 8.60 -10.84
C ALA A 39 7.67 8.11 -10.23
N LEU A 40 8.13 6.91 -10.60
CA LEU A 40 9.41 6.37 -10.10
C LEU A 40 10.59 7.30 -10.42
N ARG A 41 10.70 7.75 -11.67
CA ARG A 41 11.77 8.66 -12.10
C ARG A 41 11.61 10.05 -11.47
N ALA A 42 10.41 10.61 -11.47
CA ALA A 42 10.17 11.96 -10.95
C ALA A 42 10.45 12.08 -9.45
N LEU A 43 10.08 11.07 -8.66
CA LEU A 43 10.25 11.09 -7.21
C LEU A 43 11.69 10.77 -6.78
N TYR A 44 12.31 9.76 -7.41
CA TYR A 44 13.51 9.14 -6.85
C TYR A 44 14.78 9.32 -7.68
N ALA A 45 14.71 9.71 -8.96
CA ALA A 45 15.94 9.91 -9.74
C ALA A 45 16.71 11.16 -9.28
N LYS A 46 18.03 11.18 -9.50
CA LYS A 46 18.92 12.32 -9.21
C LYS A 46 18.59 13.60 -10.00
N SER A 47 17.89 13.50 -11.12
CA SER A 47 17.66 14.61 -12.05
C SER A 47 16.45 15.46 -11.66
N GLN A 48 16.52 16.14 -10.51
CA GLN A 48 15.50 17.07 -10.04
C GLN A 48 16.08 18.49 -10.00
N TYR A 49 15.30 19.48 -10.42
CA TYR A 49 15.78 20.86 -10.56
C TYR A 49 14.74 21.87 -10.06
N ILE A 50 15.23 22.99 -9.55
CA ILE A 50 14.46 24.21 -9.34
C ILE A 50 14.76 25.18 -10.49
N ILE A 51 13.73 25.86 -11.00
CA ILE A 51 13.88 26.90 -12.02
C ILE A 51 14.20 28.21 -11.31
N ASP A 52 15.43 28.70 -11.48
CA ASP A 52 15.80 30.07 -11.13
C ASP A 52 15.32 31.00 -12.24
N ILE A 53 14.13 31.57 -12.03
CA ILE A 53 13.47 32.46 -12.99
C ILE A 53 14.31 33.72 -13.23
N SER A 54 14.95 34.25 -12.18
CA SER A 54 15.71 35.50 -12.29
C SER A 54 16.93 35.36 -13.19
N ARG A 55 17.57 34.18 -13.15
CA ARG A 55 18.78 33.89 -13.92
C ARG A 55 18.52 33.07 -15.19
N HIS A 56 17.28 32.65 -15.43
CA HIS A 56 16.91 31.73 -16.50
C HIS A 56 17.75 30.43 -16.46
N GLN A 57 17.90 29.85 -15.28
CA GLN A 57 18.73 28.66 -15.04
C GLN A 57 17.95 27.54 -14.34
N ALA A 58 18.39 26.30 -14.54
CA ALA A 58 17.92 25.14 -13.77
C ALA A 58 19.00 24.75 -12.76
N ILE A 59 18.67 24.81 -11.47
CA ILE A 59 19.59 24.49 -10.38
C ILE A 59 19.21 23.12 -9.81
N PRO A 60 20.16 22.19 -9.59
CA PRO A 60 19.86 20.90 -9.00
C PRO A 60 19.13 21.04 -7.64
N ALA A 61 18.01 20.34 -7.49
CA ALA A 61 17.19 20.30 -6.28
C ALA A 61 17.28 18.91 -5.62
N ASN A 62 16.86 18.81 -4.35
CA ASN A 62 16.74 17.54 -3.62
C ASN A 62 17.99 16.65 -3.63
N GLN A 63 19.19 17.26 -3.65
CA GLN A 63 20.46 16.52 -3.79
C GLN A 63 20.72 15.50 -2.67
N ASN A 64 20.15 15.71 -1.48
CA ASN A 64 20.24 14.76 -0.36
C ASN A 64 19.33 13.53 -0.50
N HIS A 65 18.33 13.59 -1.39
CA HIS A 65 17.31 12.56 -1.58
C HIS A 65 17.31 11.98 -3.00
N GLY A 66 18.19 12.43 -3.89
CA GLY A 66 18.37 11.85 -5.22
C GLY A 66 18.94 10.43 -5.14
N HIS A 67 18.39 9.50 -5.91
CA HIS A 67 18.82 8.10 -5.96
C HIS A 67 19.23 7.71 -7.38
N ASP A 68 20.20 6.79 -7.47
CA ASP A 68 20.47 6.09 -8.72
C ASP A 68 19.42 4.99 -8.85
N ILE A 69 18.46 5.18 -9.77
CA ILE A 69 17.40 4.19 -9.97
C ILE A 69 17.53 3.51 -11.31
N ASP A 70 17.40 2.20 -11.26
CA ASP A 70 17.27 1.31 -12.41
C ASP A 70 15.87 0.72 -12.42
N ILE A 71 15.21 0.80 -13.56
CA ILE A 71 13.86 0.25 -13.76
C ILE A 71 13.96 -0.84 -14.82
N ILE A 72 13.67 -2.07 -14.44
CA ILE A 72 13.60 -3.21 -15.35
C ILE A 72 12.13 -3.61 -15.48
N VAL A 73 11.61 -3.56 -16.70
CA VAL A 73 10.27 -4.07 -17.00
C VAL A 73 10.38 -5.47 -17.59
N CYS A 74 9.85 -6.45 -16.87
CA CYS A 74 9.75 -7.84 -17.31
C CYS A 74 8.47 -8.02 -18.12
N THR A 75 8.60 -8.55 -19.34
CA THR A 75 7.46 -8.89 -20.20
C THR A 75 7.55 -10.34 -20.66
N THR A 76 6.48 -10.88 -21.25
CA THR A 76 6.52 -12.24 -21.80
C THR A 76 5.86 -12.36 -23.17
N LYS A 77 6.35 -13.28 -24.00
CA LYS A 77 5.75 -13.72 -25.29
C LYS A 77 5.45 -12.57 -26.27
N GLY A 78 6.16 -11.44 -26.17
CA GLY A 78 5.90 -10.23 -26.95
C GLY A 78 4.56 -9.52 -26.66
N LEU A 79 3.85 -9.93 -25.61
CA LEU A 79 2.53 -9.43 -25.24
C LEU A 79 2.66 -8.28 -24.23
N HIS A 80 2.95 -7.09 -24.74
CA HIS A 80 3.19 -5.89 -23.94
C HIS A 80 2.95 -4.58 -24.71
N LEU A 81 2.96 -3.46 -23.99
CA LEU A 81 2.74 -2.11 -24.54
C LEU A 81 3.99 -1.24 -24.59
N LEU A 82 5.19 -1.74 -24.22
CA LEU A 82 6.40 -0.92 -24.11
C LEU A 82 6.73 -0.08 -25.36
N SER A 83 6.51 -0.60 -26.56
CA SER A 83 6.74 0.13 -27.82
C SER A 83 5.73 1.26 -28.08
N GLN A 84 4.65 1.32 -27.32
CA GLN A 84 3.56 2.29 -27.46
C GLN A 84 3.60 3.40 -26.40
N ILE A 85 4.56 3.34 -25.48
CA ILE A 85 4.71 4.30 -24.39
C ILE A 85 5.58 5.47 -24.89
N PRO A 86 5.16 6.73 -24.72
CA PRO A 86 5.89 7.90 -25.19
C PRO A 86 7.03 8.28 -24.23
N LEU A 87 7.91 7.33 -23.90
CA LEU A 87 9.06 7.56 -23.03
C LEU A 87 10.39 7.38 -23.82
N PRO A 88 11.45 8.10 -23.44
CA PRO A 88 12.77 7.94 -24.04
C PRO A 88 13.29 6.49 -23.98
N SER A 89 14.11 6.08 -24.96
CA SER A 89 14.62 4.71 -25.04
C SER A 89 15.50 4.28 -23.86
N ASN A 90 16.13 5.24 -23.17
CA ASN A 90 16.94 5.01 -21.97
C ASN A 90 16.14 5.13 -20.65
N PHE A 91 14.82 5.28 -20.72
CA PHE A 91 13.99 5.48 -19.54
C PHE A 91 13.92 4.24 -18.64
N LEU A 92 13.95 3.05 -19.25
CA LEU A 92 13.88 1.74 -18.59
C LEU A 92 14.74 0.72 -19.34
N MET A 93 15.00 -0.40 -18.68
CA MET A 93 15.57 -1.61 -19.28
C MET A 93 14.44 -2.63 -19.52
N HIS A 94 14.43 -3.25 -20.69
CA HIS A 94 13.44 -4.27 -21.05
C HIS A 94 14.02 -5.67 -20.84
N HIS A 95 13.36 -6.47 -20.00
CA HIS A 95 13.66 -7.88 -19.81
C HIS A 95 12.56 -8.74 -20.44
N SER A 96 12.75 -9.13 -21.69
CA SER A 96 11.81 -9.99 -22.40
C SER A 96 12.02 -11.47 -22.05
N THR A 97 10.93 -12.18 -21.79
CA THR A 97 10.92 -13.60 -21.41
C THR A 97 9.90 -14.38 -22.24
N ASN A 98 9.83 -15.70 -22.04
CA ASN A 98 8.83 -16.58 -22.67
C ASN A 98 8.02 -17.37 -21.63
N VAL A 99 8.00 -16.94 -20.37
CA VAL A 99 7.27 -17.63 -19.29
C VAL A 99 5.76 -17.53 -19.46
N GLU A 100 5.01 -18.39 -18.76
CA GLU A 100 3.57 -18.23 -18.68
C GLU A 100 3.19 -16.87 -18.06
N PRO A 101 2.21 -16.13 -18.63
CA PRO A 101 1.88 -14.78 -18.18
C PRO A 101 1.64 -14.63 -16.68
N MET A 102 0.95 -15.59 -16.08
CA MET A 102 0.65 -15.60 -14.65
C MET A 102 1.88 -15.80 -13.76
N LEU A 103 3.00 -16.27 -14.31
CA LEU A 103 4.26 -16.48 -13.59
C LEU A 103 5.26 -15.33 -13.81
N LEU A 104 4.90 -14.29 -14.56
CA LEU A 104 5.81 -13.19 -14.90
C LEU A 104 6.36 -12.45 -13.67
N GLY A 105 5.59 -12.38 -12.57
CA GLY A 105 6.07 -11.80 -11.31
C GLY A 105 7.27 -12.54 -10.71
N PHE A 106 7.42 -13.85 -10.96
CA PHE A 106 8.59 -14.61 -10.53
C PHE A 106 9.85 -14.30 -11.35
N GLU A 107 9.70 -13.87 -12.61
CA GLU A 107 10.86 -13.42 -13.41
C GLU A 107 11.44 -12.12 -12.85
N CYS A 108 10.60 -11.25 -12.28
CA CYS A 108 11.09 -10.08 -11.54
C CYS A 108 11.97 -10.48 -10.34
N GLN A 109 11.58 -11.54 -9.63
CA GLN A 109 12.37 -12.09 -8.52
C GLN A 109 13.72 -12.68 -8.99
N GLU A 110 13.75 -13.37 -10.13
CA GLU A 110 14.98 -13.87 -10.75
C GLU A 110 15.91 -12.71 -11.16
N VAL A 111 15.36 -11.67 -11.78
CA VAL A 111 16.12 -10.45 -12.10
C VAL A 111 16.73 -9.85 -10.83
N MET A 112 15.97 -9.70 -9.75
CA MET A 112 16.50 -9.20 -8.48
C MET A 112 17.61 -10.11 -7.91
N LYS A 113 17.47 -11.43 -8.02
CA LYS A 113 18.50 -12.40 -7.61
C LYS A 113 19.80 -12.23 -8.41
N SER A 114 19.70 -12.09 -9.73
CA SER A 114 20.86 -11.86 -10.62
C SER A 114 21.60 -10.53 -10.32
N CYS A 115 20.90 -9.63 -9.61
CA CYS A 115 21.38 -8.32 -9.21
C CYS A 115 21.85 -8.25 -7.76
N LEU A 116 21.84 -9.35 -7.00
CA LEU A 116 22.23 -9.36 -5.59
C LEU A 116 23.60 -8.70 -5.36
N GLY A 117 23.67 -7.89 -4.31
CA GLY A 117 24.87 -7.14 -3.93
C GLY A 117 25.14 -5.86 -4.74
N LYS A 118 24.30 -5.53 -5.73
CA LYS A 118 24.51 -4.33 -6.59
C LYS A 118 23.67 -3.11 -6.17
N TYR A 119 22.62 -3.33 -5.38
CA TYR A 119 21.66 -2.31 -4.98
C TYR A 119 21.45 -2.28 -3.47
N ASP A 120 21.07 -1.11 -2.95
CA ASP A 120 20.69 -0.89 -1.55
C ASP A 120 19.24 -1.30 -1.31
N TYR A 121 18.39 -1.17 -2.33
CA TYR A 121 16.99 -1.60 -2.34
C TYR A 121 16.63 -2.38 -3.60
N TYR A 122 15.82 -3.42 -3.41
CA TYR A 122 15.26 -4.30 -4.43
C TYR A 122 13.74 -4.23 -4.33
N CYS A 123 13.09 -3.85 -5.43
CA CYS A 123 11.69 -3.52 -5.44
C CYS A 123 10.96 -4.31 -6.52
N TYR A 124 9.80 -4.84 -6.16
CA TYR A 124 8.83 -5.43 -7.09
C TYR A 124 7.58 -4.57 -7.09
N LEU A 125 7.03 -4.30 -8.27
CA LEU A 125 5.74 -3.62 -8.44
C LEU A 125 4.93 -4.27 -9.57
N GLU A 126 3.63 -4.34 -9.38
CA GLU A 126 2.68 -4.41 -10.48
C GLU A 126 2.66 -3.10 -11.28
N ASP A 127 2.33 -3.18 -12.56
CA ASP A 127 2.43 -2.08 -13.53
C ASP A 127 1.32 -1.00 -13.41
N ASP A 128 0.34 -1.21 -12.54
CA ASP A 128 -0.73 -0.28 -12.20
C ASP A 128 -0.59 0.35 -10.81
N LEU A 129 0.58 0.23 -10.19
CA LEU A 129 0.86 0.86 -8.90
C LEU A 129 1.61 2.18 -9.05
N ILE A 130 1.12 3.23 -8.38
CA ILE A 130 1.66 4.59 -8.47
C ILE A 130 2.08 5.07 -7.08
N LEU A 131 3.35 5.42 -6.97
CA LEU A 131 3.93 6.06 -5.79
C LEU A 131 3.76 7.58 -5.87
N HIS A 132 3.48 8.18 -4.72
CA HIS A 132 3.33 9.64 -4.57
C HIS A 132 4.24 10.24 -3.49
N ASP A 133 4.78 9.40 -2.61
CA ASP A 133 5.53 9.85 -1.44
C ASP A 133 7.04 9.96 -1.74
N PRO A 134 7.62 11.16 -1.82
CA PRO A 134 9.06 11.33 -2.04
C PRO A 134 9.91 10.81 -0.86
N TRP A 135 9.30 10.56 0.31
CA TRP A 135 9.99 10.08 1.51
C TRP A 135 9.84 8.59 1.76
N LEU A 136 9.32 7.81 0.80
CA LEU A 136 9.13 6.37 0.94
C LEU A 136 10.40 5.66 1.46
N PHE A 137 11.56 5.87 0.82
CA PHE A 137 12.80 5.20 1.24
C PHE A 137 13.37 5.74 2.56
N VAL A 138 13.09 7.00 2.90
CA VAL A 138 13.42 7.57 4.22
C VAL A 138 12.63 6.84 5.31
N LYS A 139 11.32 6.66 5.10
CA LYS A 139 10.42 5.96 6.03
C LYS A 139 10.76 4.48 6.15
N LEU A 140 11.05 3.80 5.04
CA LEU A 140 11.48 2.40 5.05
C LEU A 140 12.81 2.22 5.79
N ASN A 141 13.78 3.10 5.56
CA ASN A 141 15.06 3.05 6.27
C ASN A 141 14.88 3.28 7.78
N TRP A 142 14.06 4.27 8.16
CA TRP A 142 13.70 4.49 9.57
C TRP A 142 13.04 3.25 10.18
N PHE A 143 12.10 2.62 9.48
CA PHE A 143 11.38 1.45 9.99
C PHE A 143 12.34 0.27 10.19
N ASN A 144 13.19 0.00 9.20
CA ASN A 144 14.17 -1.08 9.26
C ASN A 144 15.21 -0.84 10.37
N HIS A 145 15.66 0.40 10.57
CA HIS A 145 16.56 0.75 11.66
C HIS A 145 15.91 0.55 13.04
N HIS A 146 14.64 0.95 13.18
CA HIS A 146 13.94 0.90 14.46
C HIS A 146 13.45 -0.51 14.84
N THR A 147 13.13 -1.34 13.85
CA THR A 147 12.47 -2.63 14.07
C THR A 147 13.34 -3.83 13.69
N GLY A 148 14.41 -3.62 12.93
CA GLY A 148 15.31 -4.65 12.42
C GLY A 148 14.80 -5.35 11.16
N ASN A 149 15.74 -5.93 10.40
CA ASN A 149 15.50 -6.55 9.08
C ASN A 149 14.73 -7.91 9.14
N GLY A 150 14.28 -8.32 10.33
CA GLY A 150 13.33 -9.42 10.48
C GLY A 150 11.87 -9.02 10.22
N ASN A 151 11.59 -7.72 10.25
CA ASN A 151 10.28 -7.14 9.98
C ASN A 151 10.28 -6.49 8.60
N LEU A 152 9.13 -6.47 7.94
CA LEU A 152 8.96 -5.83 6.63
C LEU A 152 7.73 -4.93 6.66
N LEU A 153 7.92 -3.65 6.34
CA LEU A 153 6.82 -2.71 6.19
C LEU A 153 6.27 -2.78 4.76
N GLN A 154 4.97 -2.98 4.65
CA GLN A 154 4.20 -2.99 3.42
C GLN A 154 3.32 -1.74 3.35
N ALA A 155 3.06 -1.26 2.14
CA ALA A 155 2.21 -0.09 1.90
C ALA A 155 0.73 -0.48 2.00
N ASN A 156 -0.12 0.45 2.44
CA ASN A 156 -1.56 0.33 2.25
C ASN A 156 -1.90 0.75 0.80
N ARG A 157 -2.52 -0.14 0.03
CA ARG A 157 -3.07 0.18 -1.28
C ARG A 157 -4.35 0.99 -1.13
N TYR A 158 -4.49 1.99 -1.97
CA TYR A 158 -5.72 2.76 -2.09
C TYR A 158 -6.08 2.99 -3.54
N GLU A 159 -7.35 3.25 -3.79
CA GLU A 159 -7.80 3.85 -5.05
C GLU A 159 -8.31 5.27 -4.79
N ILE A 160 -8.46 6.05 -5.85
CA ILE A 160 -9.09 7.38 -5.82
C ILE A 160 -10.23 7.43 -6.83
N SER A 161 -11.34 8.06 -6.48
CA SER A 161 -12.46 8.27 -7.40
C SER A 161 -12.87 9.74 -7.41
N PRO A 162 -12.50 10.51 -8.46
CA PRO A 162 -12.84 11.94 -8.51
C PRO A 162 -14.34 12.21 -8.65
N LEU A 163 -15.11 11.22 -9.12
CA LEU A 163 -16.55 11.33 -9.36
C LEU A 163 -17.39 10.43 -8.43
N GLY A 164 -16.76 9.62 -7.59
CA GLY A 164 -17.44 8.70 -6.68
C GLY A 164 -17.89 9.38 -5.38
N ALA A 165 -18.84 8.76 -4.70
CA ALA A 165 -19.29 9.23 -3.38
C ALA A 165 -18.16 9.21 -2.34
N ILE A 166 -17.23 8.26 -2.46
CA ILE A 166 -16.02 8.15 -1.64
C ILE A 166 -14.80 8.53 -2.49
N PRO A 167 -14.09 9.63 -2.16
CA PRO A 167 -12.98 10.11 -2.99
C PRO A 167 -11.73 9.24 -2.90
N LYS A 168 -11.53 8.53 -1.79
CA LYS A 168 -10.39 7.64 -1.55
C LYS A 168 -10.82 6.51 -0.62
N ALA A 169 -10.43 5.28 -0.94
CA ALA A 169 -10.60 4.13 -0.07
C ALA A 169 -9.35 3.25 -0.10
N TYR A 170 -8.95 2.75 1.08
CA TYR A 170 -7.93 1.71 1.17
C TYR A 170 -8.56 0.37 0.82
N ILE A 171 -7.89 -0.39 -0.06
CA ILE A 171 -8.43 -1.61 -0.68
C ILE A 171 -7.84 -2.89 -0.06
N ASP A 172 -7.11 -2.73 1.04
CA ASP A 172 -6.42 -3.80 1.77
C ASP A 172 -7.19 -4.25 3.00
N GLY A 173 -8.51 -4.41 2.87
CA GLY A 173 -9.34 -4.98 3.93
C GLY A 173 -8.84 -6.37 4.35
N ASP A 174 -9.12 -6.75 5.59
CA ASP A 174 -8.67 -8.02 6.14
C ASP A 174 -9.19 -9.22 5.33
N LEU A 175 -8.28 -10.16 5.06
CA LEU A 175 -8.63 -11.47 4.53
C LEU A 175 -9.10 -12.38 5.67
N LYS A 176 -9.84 -13.44 5.32
CA LYS A 176 -10.16 -14.47 6.32
C LYS A 176 -8.87 -15.10 6.88
N PRO A 177 -8.75 -15.33 8.21
CA PRO A 177 -7.50 -15.79 8.82
C PRO A 177 -6.91 -17.06 8.22
N GLU A 178 -7.75 -18.01 7.81
CA GLU A 178 -7.34 -19.28 7.21
C GLU A 178 -6.54 -19.12 5.90
N ILE A 179 -6.68 -17.98 5.21
CA ILE A 179 -5.98 -17.71 3.95
C ILE A 179 -4.48 -17.51 4.20
N THR A 180 -4.09 -16.90 5.34
CA THR A 180 -2.69 -16.58 5.64
C THR A 180 -2.10 -17.38 6.80
N ALA A 181 -2.92 -18.05 7.61
CA ALA A 181 -2.48 -18.78 8.80
C ALA A 181 -1.42 -19.86 8.53
N LYS A 182 -1.40 -20.46 7.33
CA LYS A 182 -0.39 -21.45 6.93
C LYS A 182 1.00 -20.85 6.73
N PHE A 183 1.07 -19.54 6.49
CA PHE A 183 2.29 -18.85 6.08
C PHE A 183 2.80 -17.86 7.12
N GLN A 184 1.94 -17.41 8.03
CA GLN A 184 2.30 -16.46 9.07
C GLN A 184 1.44 -16.60 10.33
N ASN A 185 2.03 -16.23 11.47
CA ASN A 185 1.31 -15.98 12.72
C ASN A 185 1.22 -14.47 12.96
N ILE A 186 0.02 -13.89 12.91
CA ILE A 186 -0.18 -12.44 13.12
C ILE A 186 -0.20 -12.05 14.59
N ARG A 187 -0.38 -13.01 15.52
CA ARG A 187 -0.39 -12.74 16.96
C ARG A 187 1.01 -12.52 17.52
N GLU A 188 2.02 -13.10 16.87
CA GLU A 188 3.41 -12.90 17.24
C GLU A 188 3.82 -11.45 16.94
N GLN A 189 4.17 -10.71 18.00
CA GLN A 189 4.54 -9.29 17.91
C GLN A 189 3.52 -8.49 17.10
N TYR A 190 2.24 -8.60 17.46
CA TYR A 190 1.12 -8.04 16.70
C TYR A 190 1.27 -6.56 16.34
N GLN A 191 1.88 -5.76 17.23
CA GLN A 191 2.02 -4.32 17.06
C GLN A 191 3.46 -3.86 17.25
N LEU A 192 3.85 -2.90 16.42
CA LEU A 192 5.01 -2.03 16.63
C LEU A 192 4.55 -0.58 16.69
N LYS A 193 5.32 0.26 17.38
CA LYS A 193 5.13 1.70 17.42
C LYS A 193 6.47 2.38 17.26
N GLY A 194 6.48 3.56 16.67
CA GLY A 194 7.65 4.43 16.74
C GLY A 194 7.26 5.88 16.51
N LYS A 195 8.16 6.79 16.85
CA LYS A 195 7.93 8.23 16.78
C LYS A 195 8.65 8.81 15.55
N ILE A 196 7.91 9.51 14.69
CA ILE A 196 8.43 10.22 13.51
C ILE A 196 7.82 11.60 13.47
N MET A 197 8.66 12.63 13.34
CA MET A 197 8.22 14.03 13.30
C MET A 197 7.24 14.35 14.44
N GLU A 198 7.62 13.95 15.65
CA GLU A 198 6.80 14.08 16.86
C GLU A 198 5.49 13.27 16.91
N LYS A 199 5.09 12.60 15.83
CA LYS A 199 3.91 11.73 15.80
C LYS A 199 4.26 10.29 16.14
N VAL A 200 3.51 9.67 17.05
CA VAL A 200 3.58 8.23 17.29
C VAL A 200 2.76 7.53 16.21
N ILE A 201 3.43 6.68 15.43
CA ILE A 201 2.83 5.88 14.36
C ILE A 201 2.71 4.45 14.84
N ALA A 202 1.54 3.84 14.66
CA ALA A 202 1.31 2.42 14.93
C ALA A 202 1.39 1.58 13.65
N PHE A 203 1.98 0.39 13.78
CA PHE A 203 2.07 -0.62 12.72
C PHE A 203 1.51 -1.94 13.23
N HIS A 204 0.72 -2.63 12.42
CA HIS A 204 0.07 -3.88 12.79
C HIS A 204 0.45 -5.01 11.84
N ARG A 205 0.61 -6.21 12.41
CA ARG A 205 0.56 -7.46 11.65
C ARG A 205 -0.84 -7.56 11.03
N THR A 206 -0.91 -7.74 9.72
CA THR A 206 -2.18 -7.70 8.97
C THR A 206 -2.59 -9.08 8.47
N LEU A 207 -3.90 -9.32 8.40
CA LEU A 207 -4.48 -10.48 7.73
C LEU A 207 -4.36 -10.40 6.21
N ASN A 208 -4.22 -9.20 5.66
CA ASN A 208 -3.99 -8.94 4.25
C ASN A 208 -2.60 -8.31 4.01
N PRO A 209 -1.54 -9.13 3.92
CA PRO A 209 -0.17 -8.64 3.72
C PRO A 209 0.11 -8.16 2.29
N HIS A 210 -0.80 -8.39 1.35
CA HIS A 210 -0.58 -8.13 -0.06
C HIS A 210 -0.71 -6.65 -0.39
N SER A 211 0.22 -6.13 -1.19
CA SER A 211 0.23 -4.72 -1.63
C SER A 211 0.51 -4.57 -3.13
N GLY A 212 0.51 -5.67 -3.89
CA GLY A 212 0.96 -5.70 -5.30
C GLY A 212 2.43 -5.28 -5.51
N CYS A 213 3.16 -4.99 -4.43
CA CYS A 213 4.55 -4.54 -4.45
C CYS A 213 5.29 -4.95 -3.18
N TYR A 214 6.61 -4.84 -3.20
CA TYR A 214 7.43 -4.84 -2.00
C TYR A 214 8.75 -4.10 -2.21
N PHE A 215 9.33 -3.64 -1.09
CA PHE A 215 10.59 -2.90 -1.06
C PHE A 215 11.50 -3.55 -0.02
N LEU A 216 12.52 -4.27 -0.46
CA LEU A 216 13.46 -4.96 0.40
C LEU A 216 14.78 -4.21 0.39
N ASN A 217 15.34 -3.91 1.56
CA ASN A 217 16.73 -3.49 1.60
C ASN A 217 17.66 -4.66 1.23
N ALA A 218 18.96 -4.37 1.03
CA ALA A 218 19.93 -5.37 0.62
C ALA A 218 20.00 -6.60 1.56
N GLU A 219 19.88 -6.40 2.87
CA GLU A 219 19.89 -7.50 3.85
C GLU A 219 18.62 -8.36 3.77
N GLN A 220 17.45 -7.74 3.66
CA GLN A 220 16.18 -8.43 3.48
C GLN A 220 16.20 -9.23 2.17
N MET A 221 16.62 -8.64 1.06
CA MET A 221 16.71 -9.34 -0.22
C MET A 221 17.65 -10.54 -0.13
N LYS A 222 18.84 -10.36 0.46
CA LYS A 222 19.81 -11.46 0.69
C LYS A 222 19.21 -12.57 1.56
N LYS A 223 18.52 -12.22 2.65
CA LYS A 223 17.88 -13.17 3.56
C LYS A 223 16.77 -13.97 2.89
N TRP A 224 15.96 -13.33 2.04
CA TRP A 224 14.92 -14.04 1.29
C TRP A 224 15.52 -14.93 0.20
N ALA A 225 16.49 -14.42 -0.55
CA ALA A 225 17.19 -15.18 -1.60
C ALA A 225 17.91 -16.43 -1.08
N SER A 226 18.30 -16.46 0.19
CA SER A 226 18.94 -17.62 0.82
C SER A 226 17.96 -18.69 1.29
N LYS A 227 16.64 -18.49 1.14
CA LYS A 227 15.63 -19.47 1.57
C LYS A 227 15.48 -20.58 0.53
N PRO A 228 15.23 -21.83 0.95
CA PRO A 228 15.05 -22.95 0.03
C PRO A 228 13.82 -22.81 -0.87
N TYR A 229 12.87 -21.96 -0.48
CA TYR A 229 11.67 -21.63 -1.24
C TYR A 229 11.80 -20.37 -2.11
N PHE A 230 12.97 -19.72 -2.16
CA PHE A 230 13.14 -18.59 -3.07
C PHE A 230 13.09 -19.09 -4.51
N LEU A 231 12.19 -18.52 -5.32
CA LEU A 231 11.91 -18.94 -6.70
C LEU A 231 11.45 -20.39 -6.86
N ASP A 232 10.81 -20.97 -5.84
CA ASP A 232 10.09 -22.25 -5.98
C ASP A 232 8.80 -22.13 -6.82
N ARG A 233 8.44 -20.89 -7.20
CA ARG A 233 7.24 -20.52 -7.96
C ARG A 233 5.94 -21.04 -7.32
N ASP A 234 5.91 -21.15 -6.00
CA ASP A 234 4.73 -21.56 -5.25
C ASP A 234 3.58 -20.57 -5.44
N THR A 235 2.46 -21.04 -6.01
CA THR A 235 1.25 -20.25 -6.28
C THR A 235 0.14 -20.49 -5.26
N SER A 236 0.45 -21.03 -4.07
CA SER A 236 -0.53 -21.44 -3.06
C SER A 236 -1.21 -20.30 -2.30
N PHE A 237 -0.76 -19.05 -2.45
CA PHE A 237 -1.39 -17.89 -1.82
C PHE A 237 -2.33 -17.19 -2.80
N ILE A 238 -3.63 -17.48 -2.72
CA ILE A 238 -4.74 -16.96 -3.54
C ILE A 238 -4.62 -17.33 -5.03
N GLY A 239 -3.52 -16.96 -5.67
CA GLY A 239 -3.22 -17.24 -7.07
C GLY A 239 -1.78 -16.87 -7.41
N PRO A 240 -1.35 -17.09 -8.67
CA PRO A 240 0.02 -16.86 -9.09
C PRO A 240 0.51 -15.41 -8.91
N LEU A 241 -0.36 -14.42 -9.15
CA LEU A 241 -0.02 -12.99 -9.07
C LEU A 241 0.22 -12.58 -7.61
N GLU A 242 -0.73 -12.90 -6.74
CA GLU A 242 -0.65 -12.61 -5.31
C GLU A 242 0.54 -13.35 -4.68
N SER A 243 0.78 -14.60 -5.08
CA SER A 243 1.96 -15.36 -4.66
C SER A 243 3.27 -14.69 -5.04
N ALA A 244 3.43 -14.25 -6.29
CA ALA A 244 4.64 -13.57 -6.73
C ALA A 244 4.89 -12.25 -5.98
N ALA A 245 3.82 -11.54 -5.63
CA ALA A 245 3.88 -10.27 -4.91
C ALA A 245 4.00 -10.42 -3.38
N THR A 246 3.73 -11.58 -2.79
CA THR A 246 3.51 -11.65 -1.32
C THR A 246 3.97 -12.93 -0.65
N LEU A 247 3.82 -14.11 -1.27
CA LEU A 247 4.04 -15.37 -0.55
C LEU A 247 5.48 -15.51 -0.02
N GLY A 248 6.47 -15.25 -0.86
CA GLY A 248 7.87 -15.39 -0.47
C GLY A 248 8.28 -14.46 0.68
N ILE A 249 7.85 -13.19 0.64
CA ILE A 249 8.11 -12.22 1.71
C ILE A 249 7.33 -12.56 2.99
N MET A 250 6.10 -13.05 2.88
CA MET A 250 5.28 -13.46 4.03
C MET A 250 5.88 -14.66 4.76
N ARG A 251 6.46 -15.61 4.03
CA ARG A 251 7.18 -16.76 4.60
C ARG A 251 8.53 -16.38 5.23
N THR A 252 9.07 -15.20 4.91
CA THR A 252 10.43 -14.79 5.32
C THR A 252 10.44 -13.76 6.44
N PHE A 253 9.45 -12.86 6.48
CA PHE A 253 9.42 -11.70 7.36
C PHE A 253 8.11 -11.58 8.13
N LYS A 254 8.17 -10.90 9.28
CA LYS A 254 6.97 -10.37 9.92
C LYS A 254 6.53 -9.13 9.16
N ILE A 255 5.48 -9.27 8.35
CA ILE A 255 4.89 -8.19 7.58
C ILE A 255 4.02 -7.30 8.46
N TYR A 256 4.25 -5.99 8.39
CA TYR A 256 3.43 -4.96 9.02
C TYR A 256 2.88 -4.01 7.95
N LYS A 257 1.73 -3.43 8.23
CA LYS A 257 1.22 -2.23 7.55
C LYS A 257 0.96 -1.12 8.56
N PRO A 258 1.00 0.16 8.17
CA PRO A 258 0.53 1.24 9.03
C PRO A 258 -0.91 0.97 9.47
N ALA A 259 -1.21 1.21 10.76
CA ALA A 259 -2.54 1.08 11.31
C ALA A 259 -3.53 2.01 10.60
N ALA A 260 -4.84 1.71 10.63
CA ALA A 260 -5.85 2.51 9.93
C ALA A 260 -5.82 4.01 10.27
N ALA A 261 -5.58 4.36 11.54
CA ALA A 261 -5.44 5.75 12.00
C ALA A 261 -4.22 6.49 11.40
N ASP A 262 -3.24 5.75 10.90
CA ASP A 262 -2.00 6.23 10.30
C ASP A 262 -1.81 5.66 8.87
N ALA A 263 -2.90 5.30 8.19
CA ALA A 263 -2.83 4.53 6.94
C ALA A 263 -1.98 5.22 5.85
N SER A 264 -2.00 6.56 5.83
CA SER A 264 -1.23 7.41 4.92
C SER A 264 0.26 7.51 5.23
N PHE A 265 0.73 6.90 6.32
CA PHE A 265 2.14 6.87 6.65
C PHE A 265 2.97 6.23 5.52
N LEU A 266 2.51 5.08 5.01
CA LEU A 266 3.08 4.41 3.85
C LEU A 266 1.94 3.83 3.01
N GLU A 267 1.70 4.45 1.86
CA GLU A 267 0.60 4.09 0.98
C GLU A 267 1.02 4.09 -0.50
N ILE A 268 0.28 3.34 -1.31
CA ILE A 268 0.50 3.25 -2.74
C ILE A 268 -0.84 3.25 -3.47
N GLN A 269 -0.93 4.00 -4.56
CA GLN A 269 -2.15 4.04 -5.34
C GLN A 269 -2.20 2.81 -6.24
N HIS A 270 -3.33 2.10 -6.23
CA HIS A 270 -3.74 1.20 -7.30
C HIS A 270 -4.49 2.02 -8.36
N PHE A 271 -4.05 1.94 -9.62
CA PHE A 271 -4.64 2.74 -10.69
C PHE A 271 -6.05 2.24 -11.04
N GLY A 272 -6.96 3.20 -11.21
CA GLY A 272 -8.37 2.93 -11.50
C GLY A 272 -9.26 2.99 -10.27
N THR A 273 -10.50 2.53 -10.43
CA THR A 273 -11.57 2.61 -9.43
C THR A 273 -12.27 1.25 -9.26
N THR A 274 -11.56 0.15 -9.53
CA THR A 274 -12.21 -1.17 -9.62
C THR A 274 -12.80 -1.57 -8.28
N PHE A 275 -12.03 -1.42 -7.20
CA PHE A 275 -12.46 -1.75 -5.85
C PHE A 275 -13.37 -0.68 -5.26
N LEU A 276 -13.06 0.60 -5.51
CA LEU A 276 -13.94 1.71 -5.12
C LEU A 276 -15.35 1.58 -5.70
N SER A 277 -15.48 1.09 -6.93
CA SER A 277 -16.79 0.88 -7.57
C SER A 277 -17.63 -0.22 -6.92
N LEU A 278 -17.04 -1.04 -6.03
CA LEU A 278 -17.78 -2.04 -5.25
C LEU A 278 -18.51 -1.42 -4.06
N ILE A 279 -18.08 -0.25 -3.59
CA ILE A 279 -18.77 0.48 -2.54
C ILE A 279 -20.14 0.91 -3.06
N ASP A 280 -21.18 0.75 -2.24
CA ASP A 280 -22.60 0.94 -2.55
C ASP A 280 -23.23 -0.03 -3.57
N ASN A 281 -22.41 -0.87 -4.23
CA ASN A 281 -22.89 -1.95 -5.10
C ASN A 281 -22.86 -3.31 -4.41
N GLN A 282 -21.71 -3.66 -3.83
CA GLN A 282 -21.44 -4.97 -3.19
C GLN A 282 -20.95 -4.82 -1.75
N ILE A 283 -20.46 -3.62 -1.38
CA ILE A 283 -19.92 -3.31 -0.06
C ILE A 283 -20.73 -2.17 0.53
N THR A 284 -21.36 -2.43 1.67
CA THR A 284 -22.16 -1.43 2.39
C THR A 284 -21.26 -0.41 3.08
N LEU A 285 -21.54 0.87 2.90
CA LEU A 285 -20.95 1.94 3.71
C LEU A 285 -21.53 1.92 5.13
N ILE A 286 -20.64 1.81 6.12
CA ILE A 286 -20.99 2.02 7.52
C ILE A 286 -20.81 3.51 7.82
N GLN A 287 -21.91 4.20 8.14
CA GLN A 287 -21.84 5.59 8.58
C GLN A 287 -21.20 5.66 9.97
N GLU A 288 -20.33 6.66 10.19
CA GLU A 288 -19.81 6.96 11.53
C GLU A 288 -21.00 7.22 12.48
N GLN A 289 -21.10 6.40 13.53
CA GLN A 289 -21.97 6.74 14.64
C GLN A 289 -21.39 7.97 15.31
N ALA A 290 -22.14 9.09 15.27
CA ALA A 290 -21.78 10.28 16.02
C ALA A 290 -21.54 9.87 17.50
N PRO A 291 -20.48 10.38 18.15
CA PRO A 291 -20.23 10.06 19.54
C PRO A 291 -21.47 10.41 20.35
N ALA A 292 -21.97 9.42 21.10
CA ALA A 292 -23.14 9.60 21.96
C ALA A 292 -22.88 10.81 22.86
N LYS A 293 -23.77 11.82 22.79
CA LYS A 293 -23.75 12.94 23.73
C LYS A 293 -23.81 12.36 25.13
N GLU A 294 -22.71 12.47 25.89
CA GLU A 294 -22.70 12.23 27.33
C GLU A 294 -23.83 13.07 27.93
N LYS A 295 -24.85 12.39 28.47
CA LYS A 295 -25.82 13.04 29.35
C LYS A 295 -25.05 13.43 30.60
N THR A 296 -24.66 14.70 30.69
CA THR A 296 -24.24 15.32 31.94
C THR A 296 -25.40 15.21 32.93
N GLN A 297 -25.32 14.24 33.84
CA GLN A 297 -25.99 14.32 35.13
C GLN A 297 -25.18 15.28 35.99
N SER A 298 -25.62 16.54 36.07
CA SER A 298 -25.27 17.41 37.17
C SER A 298 -26.44 17.45 38.15
N GLU A 299 -26.32 16.68 39.22
CA GLU A 299 -27.02 16.96 40.47
C GLU A 299 -26.50 18.28 41.05
N GLY A 300 -27.40 19.14 41.50
CA GLY A 300 -27.10 20.44 42.09
C GLY A 300 -28.28 20.93 42.93
N THR A 301 -28.29 20.51 44.18
CA THR A 301 -29.20 20.86 45.29
C THR A 301 -29.16 22.34 45.65
N ASN A 302 -30.32 22.95 45.97
CA ASN A 302 -30.57 24.07 46.92
C ASN A 302 -32.03 24.54 46.69
N LYS A 303 -32.88 24.92 47.65
CA LYS A 303 -32.81 25.18 49.09
C LYS A 303 -34.25 25.21 49.65
N VAL A 304 -34.33 25.03 50.96
CA VAL A 304 -35.50 25.02 51.86
C VAL A 304 -35.98 26.45 52.21
N GLU A 305 -37.30 26.65 52.40
CA GLU A 305 -37.94 27.55 53.39
C GLU A 305 -39.46 27.23 53.47
N LYS A 306 -39.96 26.48 54.45
CA LYS A 306 -40.46 26.79 55.82
C LYS A 306 -41.89 27.39 55.93
N GLN A 307 -42.77 26.54 56.53
CA GLN A 307 -43.93 26.81 57.43
C GLN A 307 -45.16 27.54 56.83
N VAL A 308 -46.41 27.11 57.06
CA VAL A 308 -47.15 27.25 58.32
C VAL A 308 -48.34 26.25 58.39
N LYS A 309 -48.65 25.85 59.63
CA LYS A 309 -49.76 25.03 60.13
C LYS A 309 -51.16 25.55 59.72
N THR A 310 -52.11 24.62 59.54
CA THR A 310 -53.44 24.70 60.18
C THR A 310 -54.11 23.33 60.19
N GLU A 311 -54.39 22.84 61.40
CA GLU A 311 -55.36 21.79 61.71
C GLU A 311 -56.77 22.30 61.43
N THR A 312 -57.64 21.46 60.87
CA THR A 312 -59.05 21.33 61.29
C THR A 312 -59.64 20.08 60.63
N ASN A 313 -60.04 19.13 61.46
CA ASN A 313 -61.11 18.17 61.19
C ASN A 313 -62.33 18.66 62.00
N PRO A 314 -63.58 18.47 61.53
CA PRO A 314 -64.34 17.36 62.11
C PRO A 314 -65.36 16.68 61.16
N GLU A 315 -65.61 15.41 61.49
CA GLU A 315 -66.87 14.65 61.50
C GLU A 315 -68.10 15.11 60.69
N LYS A 316 -68.70 14.17 59.94
CA LYS A 316 -70.06 13.57 60.07
C LYS A 316 -70.50 12.98 58.72
N ASN A 317 -70.70 11.67 58.60
CA ASN A 317 -71.99 10.95 58.71
C ASN A 317 -73.17 11.69 58.06
N GLU A 318 -73.70 11.13 56.96
CA GLU A 318 -75.14 10.89 56.76
C GLU A 318 -75.37 9.96 55.55
N GLU A 319 -76.19 8.93 55.81
CA GLU A 319 -77.01 8.02 54.97
C GLU A 319 -76.53 7.47 53.62
#